data_AF-A0A818WDW8-F1
#
_entry.id   AF-A0A818WDW8-F1
#
_cell.length_a   1.000
_cell.length_b   1.000
_cell.length_c   1.000
_cell.angle_alpha   90.00
_cell.angle_beta   90.00
_cell.angle_gamma   90.00
#
_symmetry.space_group_name_H-M   'P 1'
#
loop_
_entity.id
_entity.type
_entity.pdbx_description
1 polymer ?
#
loop_
_entity_poly.entity_id
_entity_poly.type
_entity_poly.pdbx_seq_one_letter_code
_entity_poly.pdbx_strand_id
1 'polypeptide(L)'
;MGKGKFILVENQLISLTSINLHQAEQLISIIEHLYKCGIIHRDIRPQNLMFDETGNHLKLIDFGFATTLENNENTKELGIEGVVLYAGLKFLELYLQAIHNAAIIRTYKYERTFDLTCALNVIIAAASYEFWFVIKEKNKNYNGLLNLIDNLSDFETIKNRIKVLF
;
A
#
# COMPACT_ATOMS: atom_id res chain seq x y z
N MET A 1 5.78 4.61 37.50
CA MET A 1 5.10 5.19 36.32
C MET A 1 5.15 4.17 35.21
N GLY A 2 4.02 3.51 34.94
CA GLY A 2 3.92 2.41 33.97
C GLY A 2 3.74 2.89 32.53
N LYS A 3 4.01 1.98 31.57
CA LYS A 3 3.58 1.89 30.16
C LYS A 3 4.67 1.14 29.38
N GLY A 4 4.47 0.04 28.71
CA GLY A 4 3.39 -0.94 28.65
C GLY A 4 4.06 -2.14 28.00
N LYS A 5 4.11 -3.27 28.70
CA LYS A 5 4.61 -4.53 28.16
C LYS A 5 3.58 -4.91 27.08
N PHE A 6 3.93 -4.80 25.80
CA PHE A 6 3.07 -5.32 24.73
C PHE A 6 3.11 -6.83 24.83
N ILE A 7 2.14 -7.37 25.55
CA ILE A 7 1.90 -8.80 25.55
C ILE A 7 0.98 -9.05 24.36
N LEU A 8 1.54 -9.57 23.27
CA LEU A 8 0.79 -10.34 22.28
C LEU A 8 0.32 -11.62 22.99
N VAL A 9 -0.72 -11.52 23.82
CA VAL A 9 -1.41 -12.68 24.37
C VAL A 9 -2.33 -13.19 23.27
N GLU A 10 -1.90 -14.27 22.61
CA GLU A 10 -2.75 -15.27 21.96
C GLU A 10 -3.81 -14.85 20.92
N ASN A 11 -3.71 -13.68 20.27
CA ASN A 11 -4.41 -13.45 19.00
C ASN A 11 -3.40 -13.53 17.85
N GLN A 12 -3.34 -14.68 17.18
CA GLN A 12 -2.42 -14.92 16.07
C GLN A 12 -2.77 -14.01 14.88
N LEU A 13 -2.03 -12.92 14.73
CA LEU A 13 -2.10 -12.07 13.53
C LEU A 13 -1.28 -12.78 12.42
N ILE A 14 -1.96 -13.23 11.37
CA ILE A 14 -1.31 -13.98 10.27
C ILE A 14 -0.74 -12.99 9.26
N SER A 15 0.56 -13.08 8.98
CA SER A 15 1.23 -12.31 7.93
C SER A 15 0.71 -12.72 6.55
N LEU A 16 0.48 -11.72 5.69
CA LEU A 16 -0.03 -11.93 4.34
C LEU A 16 0.90 -12.76 3.44
N THR A 17 0.32 -13.78 2.79
CA THR A 17 0.85 -14.42 1.56
C THR A 17 -0.06 -14.19 0.34
N SER A 18 -1.35 -13.90 0.56
CA SER A 18 -2.36 -13.54 -0.46
C SER A 18 -3.49 -12.73 0.20
N ILE A 19 -4.19 -11.87 -0.56
CA ILE A 19 -5.42 -11.20 -0.13
C ILE A 19 -6.57 -11.62 -1.05
N ASN A 20 -7.80 -11.62 -0.57
CA ASN A 20 -9.01 -11.75 -1.39
C ASN A 20 -9.68 -10.38 -1.65
N LEU A 21 -10.74 -10.36 -2.47
CA LEU A 21 -11.48 -9.15 -2.81
C LEU A 21 -11.99 -8.39 -1.57
N HIS A 22 -12.57 -9.10 -0.60
CA HIS A 22 -13.11 -8.49 0.62
C HIS A 22 -12.01 -7.79 1.44
N GLN A 23 -10.84 -8.41 1.52
CA GLN A 23 -9.67 -7.84 2.21
C GLN A 23 -9.06 -6.66 1.43
N ALA A 24 -9.07 -6.72 0.09
CA ALA A 24 -8.65 -5.60 -0.75
C ALA A 24 -9.58 -4.39 -0.58
N GLU A 25 -10.90 -4.58 -0.53
CA GLU A 25 -11.87 -3.52 -0.25
C GLU A 25 -11.65 -2.89 1.14
N GLN A 26 -11.33 -3.70 2.15
CA GLN A 26 -10.96 -3.21 3.48
C GLN A 26 -9.68 -2.38 3.45
N LEU A 27 -8.64 -2.82 2.74
CA LEU A 27 -7.40 -2.07 2.62
C LEU A 27 -7.66 -0.69 2.00
N ILE A 28 -8.42 -0.63 0.91
CA ILE A 28 -8.79 0.64 0.28
C ILE A 28 -9.59 1.53 1.25
N SER A 29 -10.50 0.95 2.04
CA SER A 29 -11.28 1.70 3.03
C SER A 29 -10.42 2.27 4.15
N ILE A 30 -9.39 1.52 4.60
CA ILE A 30 -8.39 2.01 5.56
C ILE A 30 -7.61 3.18 4.95
N ILE A 31 -7.13 3.06 3.71
CA ILE A 31 -6.39 4.14 3.04
C ILE A 31 -7.29 5.38 2.84
N GLU A 32 -8.54 5.19 2.46
CA GLU A 32 -9.51 6.28 2.33
C GLU A 32 -9.69 7.04 3.65
N HIS A 33 -9.73 6.33 4.77
CA HIS A 33 -9.82 6.94 6.10
C HIS A 33 -8.56 7.76 6.44
N LEU A 34 -7.36 7.21 6.22
CA LEU A 34 -6.10 7.95 6.43
C LEU A 34 -6.03 9.20 5.55
N TYR A 35 -6.40 9.06 4.28
CA TYR A 35 -6.44 10.16 3.32
C TYR A 35 -7.35 11.31 3.81
N LYS A 36 -8.56 10.99 4.29
CA LYS A 36 -9.51 11.96 4.85
C LYS A 36 -8.98 12.62 6.13
N CYS A 37 -8.20 11.90 6.92
CA CYS A 37 -7.54 12.43 8.12
C CYS A 37 -6.27 13.22 7.82
N GLY A 38 -5.84 13.32 6.55
CA GLY A 38 -4.57 13.94 6.16
C GLY A 38 -3.35 13.18 6.66
N ILE A 39 -3.49 11.88 6.95
CA ILE A 39 -2.39 11.01 7.41
C ILE A 39 -1.77 10.31 6.21
N ILE A 40 -0.45 10.30 6.14
CA ILE A 40 0.34 9.44 5.25
C ILE A 40 1.11 8.46 6.12
N HIS A 41 0.80 7.17 6.03
CA HIS A 41 1.44 6.06 6.74
C HIS A 41 2.89 5.84 6.29
N ARG A 42 3.17 5.98 4.99
CA ARG A 42 4.49 5.83 4.35
C ARG A 42 5.10 4.42 4.33
N ASP A 43 4.55 3.46 5.07
CA ASP A 43 5.02 2.05 5.09
C ASP A 43 3.87 1.05 4.89
N ILE A 44 3.02 1.25 3.89
CA ILE A 44 1.98 0.29 3.53
C ILE A 44 2.60 -0.90 2.80
N ARG A 45 2.58 -2.06 3.46
CA ARG A 45 3.19 -3.31 2.97
C ARG A 45 2.57 -4.53 3.66
N PRO A 46 2.72 -5.75 3.11
CA PRO A 46 2.07 -6.94 3.65
C PRO A 46 2.38 -7.22 5.13
N GLN A 47 3.59 -6.87 5.59
CA GLN A 47 4.02 -7.08 6.97
C GLN A 47 3.29 -6.17 7.98
N ASN A 48 2.77 -5.02 7.53
CA ASN A 48 2.04 -4.08 8.35
C ASN A 48 0.52 -4.26 8.22
N LEU A 49 0.08 -5.28 7.49
CA LEU A 49 -1.31 -5.65 7.32
C LEU A 49 -1.57 -6.95 8.07
N MET A 50 -2.44 -6.87 9.07
CA MET A 50 -2.72 -7.99 9.96
C MET A 50 -4.21 -8.31 9.97
N PHE A 51 -4.57 -9.57 10.06
CA PHE A 51 -5.96 -9.98 10.27
C PHE A 51 -6.21 -10.35 11.71
N ASP A 52 -7.42 -10.09 12.17
CA ASP A 52 -7.94 -10.71 13.38
C ASP A 52 -7.96 -12.25 13.27
N GLU A 53 -8.27 -12.91 14.37
CA GLU A 53 -8.27 -14.39 14.45
C GLU A 53 -9.23 -15.05 13.47
N THR A 54 -10.27 -14.32 13.05
CA THR A 54 -11.25 -14.82 12.08
C THR A 54 -10.74 -14.74 10.63
N GLY A 55 -9.64 -14.03 10.39
CA GLY A 55 -9.12 -13.77 9.04
C GLY A 55 -9.93 -12.76 8.23
N ASN A 56 -11.00 -12.20 8.82
CA ASN A 56 -11.98 -11.38 8.11
C ASN A 56 -11.79 -9.88 8.30
N HIS A 57 -11.08 -9.45 9.35
CA HIS A 57 -10.92 -8.02 9.64
C HIS A 57 -9.46 -7.59 9.50
N LEU A 58 -9.20 -6.79 8.47
CA LEU A 58 -7.89 -6.21 8.21
C LEU A 58 -7.63 -5.05 9.17
N LYS A 59 -6.43 -5.06 9.75
CA LYS A 59 -5.88 -4.01 10.60
C LYS A 59 -4.54 -3.57 10.02
N LEU A 60 -4.41 -2.28 9.80
CA LEU A 60 -3.12 -1.65 9.55
C LEU A 60 -2.43 -1.42 10.89
N ILE A 61 -1.19 -1.87 10.98
CA ILE A 61 -0.33 -1.70 12.15
C ILE A 61 0.92 -0.87 11.79
N ASP A 62 1.65 -0.46 12.83
CA ASP A 62 2.93 0.24 12.74
C ASP A 62 2.93 1.61 12.04
N PHE A 63 2.46 2.61 12.79
CA PHE A 63 2.49 4.02 12.38
C PHE A 63 3.84 4.70 12.67
N GLY A 64 4.93 3.94 12.86
CA GLY A 64 6.24 4.49 13.22
C GLY A 64 6.79 5.51 12.21
N PHE A 65 6.39 5.39 10.95
CA PHE A 65 6.73 6.32 9.87
C PHE A 65 5.60 7.27 9.48
N ALA A 66 4.46 7.26 10.16
CA ALA A 66 3.32 8.07 9.75
C ALA A 66 3.59 9.58 9.92
N THR A 67 2.99 10.38 9.06
CA THR A 67 3.01 11.85 9.14
C THR A 67 1.64 12.43 8.85
N THR A 68 1.42 13.68 9.25
CA THR A 68 0.21 14.44 8.90
C THR A 68 0.54 15.56 7.92
N LEU A 69 -0.39 15.80 7.00
CA LEU A 69 -0.45 16.98 6.15
C LEU A 69 -1.34 18.03 6.81
N GLU A 70 -1.00 19.31 6.65
CA GLU A 70 -1.91 20.38 7.05
C GLU A 70 -3.12 20.44 6.08
N ASN A 71 -4.23 21.06 6.51
CA ASN A 71 -5.51 21.01 5.81
C ASN A 71 -5.45 21.46 4.34
N ASN A 72 -4.48 22.32 3.98
CA ASN A 72 -4.30 22.84 2.62
C ASN A 72 -3.11 22.22 1.86
N GLU A 73 -2.38 21.30 2.48
CA GLU A 73 -1.22 20.65 1.87
C GLU A 73 -1.62 19.35 1.18
N ASN A 74 -1.18 19.19 -0.07
CA ASN A 74 -1.32 17.94 -0.82
C ASN A 74 -0.04 17.10 -0.83
N THR A 75 1.07 17.67 -0.37
CA THR A 75 2.39 17.04 -0.42
C THR A 75 3.25 17.48 0.75
N LYS A 76 4.17 16.62 1.20
CA LYS A 76 5.16 16.95 2.23
C LYS A 76 6.50 16.29 1.91
N GLU A 77 7.57 17.07 1.98
CA GLU A 77 8.92 16.56 1.76
C GLU A 77 9.51 16.05 3.08
N LEU A 78 9.90 14.78 3.10
CA LEU A 78 10.41 14.07 4.28
C LEU A 78 11.56 13.14 3.92
N GLY A 79 12.29 12.70 4.93
CA GLY A 79 13.28 11.64 4.80
C GLY A 79 12.66 10.36 4.22
N ILE A 80 13.40 9.69 3.33
CA ILE A 80 13.02 8.37 2.83
C ILE A 80 13.23 7.34 3.95
N GLU A 81 12.14 6.74 4.42
CA GLU A 81 12.08 5.74 5.49
C GLU A 81 11.13 4.60 5.08
N GLY A 82 11.24 3.43 5.69
CA GLY A 82 10.41 2.25 5.40
C GLY A 82 10.90 1.39 4.21
N VAL A 83 10.09 0.41 3.79
CA VAL A 83 10.42 -0.46 2.65
C VAL A 83 9.84 0.06 1.34
N VAL A 84 10.74 0.32 0.40
CA VAL A 84 10.48 1.02 -0.88
C VAL A 84 9.72 0.18 -1.92
N LEU A 85 9.67 -1.15 -1.78
CA LEU A 85 9.20 -2.05 -2.85
C LEU A 85 7.77 -1.76 -3.32
N TYR A 86 6.90 -1.27 -2.43
CA TYR A 86 5.50 -0.99 -2.74
C TYR A 86 5.23 0.49 -3.07
N ALA A 87 6.23 1.38 -3.00
CA ALA A 87 6.08 2.83 -3.14
C ALA A 87 5.67 3.32 -4.56
N GLY A 88 5.55 2.41 -5.53
CA GLY A 88 5.11 2.70 -6.89
C GLY A 88 6.22 3.11 -7.85
N LEU A 89 5.88 3.12 -9.15
CA LEU A 89 6.84 3.31 -10.24
C LEU A 89 7.59 4.64 -10.14
N LYS A 90 6.89 5.75 -9.84
CA LYS A 90 7.49 7.08 -9.69
C LYS A 90 8.56 7.13 -8.60
N PHE A 91 8.32 6.46 -7.48
CA PHE A 91 9.30 6.37 -6.40
C PHE A 91 10.49 5.49 -6.82
N LEU A 92 10.20 4.33 -7.40
CA LEU A 92 11.23 3.38 -7.84
C LEU A 92 12.13 3.98 -8.93
N GLU A 93 11.58 4.71 -9.90
CA GLU A 93 12.32 5.42 -10.94
C GLU A 93 13.31 6.43 -10.33
N LEU A 94 12.83 7.24 -9.39
CA LEU A 94 13.67 8.19 -8.66
C LEU A 94 14.81 7.47 -7.91
N TYR A 95 14.48 6.38 -7.20
CA TYR A 95 15.45 5.59 -6.45
C TYR A 95 16.51 4.94 -7.36
N LEU A 96 16.10 4.37 -8.49
CA LEU A 96 16.99 3.76 -9.49
C LEU A 96 17.89 4.80 -10.17
N GLN A 97 17.35 5.96 -10.53
CA GLN A 97 18.13 7.07 -11.09
C GLN A 97 19.24 7.52 -10.15
N ALA A 98 18.97 7.58 -8.85
CA ALA A 98 19.99 7.94 -7.88
C ALA A 98 21.09 6.90 -7.74
N ILE A 99 20.74 5.61 -7.70
CA ILE A 99 21.73 4.53 -7.71
C ILE A 99 22.60 4.64 -8.98
N HIS A 100 21.98 4.82 -10.14
CA HIS A 100 22.70 4.96 -11.42
C HIS A 100 23.68 6.14 -11.43
N ASN A 101 23.27 7.27 -10.87
CA ASN A 101 24.07 8.49 -10.83
C ASN A 101 25.01 8.58 -9.61
N ALA A 102 25.14 7.50 -8.82
CA ALA A 102 25.83 7.50 -7.53
C ALA A 102 25.40 8.66 -6.60
N ALA A 103 24.15 9.10 -6.73
CA ALA A 103 23.57 10.19 -5.98
C ALA A 103 22.91 9.68 -4.70
N ILE A 104 23.02 10.44 -3.62
CA ILE A 104 22.31 10.14 -2.37
C ILE A 104 20.99 10.89 -2.39
N ILE A 105 19.87 10.16 -2.47
CA ILE A 105 18.55 10.75 -2.21
C ILE A 105 18.27 10.63 -0.73
N ARG A 106 18.07 11.78 -0.09
CA ARG A 106 17.73 11.85 1.34
C ARG A 106 16.25 12.04 1.57
N THR A 107 15.57 12.72 0.66
CA THR A 107 14.18 13.14 0.82
C THR A 107 13.31 12.72 -0.35
N TYR A 108 12.02 12.58 -0.08
CA TYR A 108 10.99 12.40 -1.08
C TYR A 108 9.81 13.32 -0.79
N LYS A 109 9.21 13.87 -1.85
CA LYS A 109 7.98 14.65 -1.77
C LYS A 109 6.79 13.70 -1.79
N TYR A 110 6.37 13.28 -0.61
CA TYR A 110 5.22 12.39 -0.44
C TYR A 110 3.93 13.13 -0.78
N GLU A 111 3.14 12.58 -1.70
CA GLU A 111 1.81 13.07 -2.03
C GLU A 111 0.78 12.45 -1.07
N ARG A 112 -0.35 13.13 -0.85
CA ARG A 112 -1.45 12.61 -0.01
C ARG A 112 -1.97 11.24 -0.49
N THR A 113 -1.81 10.94 -1.77
CA THR A 113 -2.19 9.68 -2.42
C THR A 113 -1.11 8.59 -2.35
N PHE A 114 0.04 8.84 -1.71
CA PHE A 114 1.16 7.90 -1.68
C PHE A 114 0.78 6.50 -1.17
N ASP A 115 0.04 6.44 -0.06
CA ASP A 115 -0.39 5.16 0.52
C ASP A 115 -1.39 4.41 -0.37
N LEU A 116 -2.16 5.12 -1.19
CA LEU A 116 -3.07 4.50 -2.17
C LEU A 116 -2.29 3.77 -3.24
N THR A 117 -1.22 4.39 -3.76
CA THR A 117 -0.30 3.72 -4.68
C THR A 117 0.30 2.47 -4.04
N CYS A 118 0.70 2.55 -2.77
CA CYS A 118 1.25 1.40 -2.05
C CYS A 118 0.24 0.27 -1.87
N ALA A 119 -0.98 0.60 -1.44
CA ALA A 119 -2.06 -0.38 -1.29
C ALA A 119 -2.42 -1.07 -2.61
N LEU A 120 -2.50 -0.31 -3.71
CA LEU A 120 -2.74 -0.89 -5.03
C LEU A 120 -1.63 -1.83 -5.46
N ASN A 121 -0.36 -1.51 -5.20
CA ASN A 121 0.75 -2.41 -5.49
C ASN A 121 0.70 -3.68 -4.63
N VAL A 122 0.29 -3.58 -3.37
CA VAL A 122 0.04 -4.76 -2.52
C VAL A 122 -1.07 -5.64 -3.11
N ILE A 123 -2.19 -5.03 -3.52
CA ILE A 123 -3.34 -5.73 -4.11
C ILE A 123 -2.96 -6.40 -5.42
N ILE A 124 -2.31 -5.67 -6.32
CA ILE A 124 -1.84 -6.20 -7.60
C ILE A 124 -0.81 -7.31 -7.36
N ALA A 125 0.15 -7.14 -6.45
CA ALA A 125 1.13 -8.17 -6.13
C ALA A 125 0.46 -9.46 -5.64
N ALA A 126 -0.51 -9.35 -4.74
CA ALA A 126 -1.25 -10.48 -4.20
C ALA A 126 -2.14 -11.17 -5.24
N ALA A 127 -2.88 -10.40 -6.05
CA ALA A 127 -3.64 -10.94 -7.19
C ALA A 127 -2.69 -11.57 -8.23
N SER A 128 -1.51 -10.96 -8.42
CA SER A 128 -0.50 -11.42 -9.37
C SER A 128 0.22 -12.70 -8.96
N TYR A 129 0.17 -13.09 -7.68
CA TYR A 129 0.75 -14.36 -7.23
C TYR A 129 -0.07 -15.55 -7.76
N GLU A 130 -1.40 -15.41 -7.87
CA GLU A 130 -2.25 -16.35 -8.63
C GLU A 130 -2.13 -16.13 -10.15
N PHE A 131 -1.98 -14.87 -10.58
CA PHE A 131 -1.90 -14.48 -11.98
C PHE A 131 -0.61 -14.92 -12.70
N TRP A 132 0.54 -14.98 -12.01
CA TRP A 132 1.82 -15.44 -12.58
C TRP A 132 1.75 -16.91 -13.00
N PHE A 133 0.99 -17.72 -12.26
CA PHE A 133 0.68 -19.10 -12.63
C PHE A 133 -0.19 -19.16 -13.90
N VAL A 134 -1.17 -18.27 -14.04
CA VAL A 134 -2.08 -18.19 -15.21
C VAL A 134 -1.41 -17.58 -16.45
N ILE A 135 -0.53 -16.57 -16.29
CA ILE A 135 0.21 -15.92 -17.38
C ILE A 135 1.16 -16.90 -18.06
N LYS A 136 1.82 -17.77 -17.28
CA LYS A 136 2.74 -18.78 -17.82
C LYS A 136 2.02 -19.79 -18.74
N GLU A 137 0.72 -19.99 -18.56
CA GLU A 137 -0.07 -20.92 -19.39
C GLU A 137 -0.80 -20.28 -20.58
N LYS A 138 -1.18 -18.98 -20.53
CA LYS A 138 -2.22 -18.45 -21.46
C LYS A 138 -1.91 -17.19 -22.29
N ASN A 139 -0.73 -16.58 -22.19
CA ASN A 139 -0.22 -15.59 -23.16
C ASN A 139 -1.25 -14.49 -23.58
N LYS A 140 -1.90 -13.81 -22.61
CA LYS A 140 -2.90 -12.75 -22.87
C LYS A 140 -2.38 -11.33 -22.60
N ASN A 141 -2.96 -10.34 -23.31
CA ASN A 141 -2.64 -8.92 -23.26
C ASN A 141 -3.52 -8.19 -22.22
N TYR A 142 -2.93 -7.35 -21.36
CA TYR A 142 -3.55 -6.81 -20.14
C TYR A 142 -3.50 -5.28 -20.00
N ASN A 143 -3.64 -4.53 -21.10
CA ASN A 143 -3.79 -3.06 -21.07
C ASN A 143 -4.85 -2.53 -20.09
N GLY A 144 -5.84 -3.34 -19.67
CA GLY A 144 -6.85 -2.96 -18.66
C GLY A 144 -6.35 -2.85 -17.22
N LEU A 145 -5.28 -3.57 -16.86
CA LEU A 145 -4.66 -3.54 -15.53
C LEU A 145 -3.81 -2.27 -15.33
N LEU A 146 -3.09 -1.86 -16.37
CA LEU A 146 -2.34 -0.59 -16.40
C LEU A 146 -3.28 0.60 -16.27
N ASN A 147 -4.47 0.53 -16.88
CA ASN A 147 -5.50 1.57 -16.78
C ASN A 147 -6.08 1.73 -15.36
N LEU A 148 -5.84 0.80 -14.41
CA LEU A 148 -6.31 0.91 -13.03
C LEU A 148 -5.57 2.02 -12.25
N ILE A 149 -4.33 2.30 -12.67
CA ILE A 149 -3.42 3.26 -12.03
C ILE A 149 -3.63 4.67 -12.60
N ASP A 150 -4.13 4.78 -13.83
CA ASP A 150 -4.44 6.05 -14.48
C ASP A 150 -5.85 6.52 -14.11
N ASN A 151 -5.94 7.59 -13.30
CA ASN A 151 -7.14 8.24 -12.72
C ASN A 151 -7.55 7.78 -11.30
N LEU A 152 -6.64 7.92 -10.34
CA LEU A 152 -6.84 7.67 -8.90
C LEU A 152 -7.74 8.69 -8.17
N SER A 153 -8.62 9.42 -8.86
CA SER A 153 -9.35 10.55 -8.26
C SER A 153 -10.56 10.16 -7.42
N ASP A 154 -11.03 8.90 -7.49
CA ASP A 154 -12.24 8.44 -6.78
C ASP A 154 -12.08 7.03 -6.20
N PHE A 155 -12.25 6.91 -4.88
CA PHE A 155 -12.14 5.65 -4.13
C PHE A 155 -13.23 4.65 -4.51
N GLU A 156 -14.44 5.08 -4.85
CA GLU A 156 -15.51 4.17 -5.29
C GLU A 156 -15.22 3.58 -6.67
N THR A 157 -14.73 4.39 -7.60
CA THR A 157 -14.22 3.91 -8.89
C THR A 157 -13.09 2.89 -8.69
N ILE A 158 -12.17 3.12 -7.76
CA ILE A 158 -11.07 2.18 -7.46
C ILE A 158 -11.61 0.85 -6.93
N LYS A 159 -12.53 0.87 -5.94
CA LYS A 159 -13.17 -0.36 -5.42
C LYS A 159 -13.85 -1.15 -6.53
N ASN A 160 -14.59 -0.47 -7.42
CA ASN A 160 -15.25 -1.13 -8.54
C ASN A 160 -14.27 -1.74 -9.55
N ARG A 161 -13.12 -1.11 -9.77
CA ARG A 161 -12.10 -1.66 -10.67
C ARG A 161 -11.34 -2.84 -10.05
N ILE A 162 -11.11 -2.85 -8.74
CA ILE A 162 -10.48 -3.98 -8.03
C ILE A 162 -11.31 -5.27 -8.16
N LYS A 163 -12.64 -5.18 -8.25
CA LYS A 163 -13.53 -6.33 -8.50
C LYS A 163 -13.22 -7.09 -9.80
N VAL A 164 -12.52 -6.48 -10.74
CA VAL A 164 -12.12 -7.14 -12.01
C VAL A 164 -10.86 -8.00 -11.83
N LEU A 165 -10.13 -7.83 -10.72
CA LEU A 165 -8.87 -8.54 -10.42
C LEU A 165 -9.06 -9.87 -9.69
N PHE A 166 -10.26 -10.11 -9.15
CA PHE A 166 -10.63 -11.28 -8.35
C PHE A 166 -11.87 -11.95 -8.96
#